data_AF-A0A699X912-F1
#
_entry.id   AF-A0A699X912-F1
#
_cell.length_a   1.000
_cell.length_b   1.000
_cell.length_c   1.000
_cell.angle_alpha   90.00
_cell.angle_beta   90.00
_cell.angle_gamma   90.00
#
_symmetry.space_group_name_H-M   'P 1'
#
loop_
_entity.id
_entity.type
_entity.pdbx_description
1 polymer ?
#
loop_
_entity_poly.entity_id
_entity_poly.type
_entity_poly.pdbx_seq_one_letter_code
_entity_poly.pdbx_strand_id
1 'polypeptide(L)' 'MDKRFPEIADQLLLIERELRALGWWKEVPPSDEDLSSREPFCVDTLDF' A
#
# COMPACT_ATOMS: atom_id res chain seq x y z
N MET A 1 19.39 12.39 -8.41
CA MET A 1 18.12 11.70 -8.12
C MET A 1 17.83 10.79 -9.28
N ASP A 2 17.51 9.51 -9.04
CA ASP A 2 17.13 8.58 -10.09
C ASP A 2 15.84 9.04 -10.77
N LYS A 3 15.81 9.08 -12.11
CA LYS A 3 14.63 9.55 -12.86
C LYS A 3 13.41 8.65 -12.68
N ARG A 4 13.63 7.42 -12.22
CA ARG A 4 12.56 6.46 -11.93
C ARG A 4 11.76 6.80 -10.68
N PHE A 5 12.31 7.61 -9.76
CA PHE A 5 11.60 7.93 -8.52
C PHE A 5 10.28 8.71 -8.77
N PRO A 6 10.28 9.80 -9.56
CA PRO A 6 9.03 10.47 -9.96
C PRO A 6 8.06 9.54 -10.69
N GLU A 7 8.55 8.72 -11.63
CA GLU A 7 7.70 7.81 -12.42
C GLU A 7 7.00 6.79 -11.52
N ILE A 8 7.71 6.23 -10.53
CA ILE A 8 7.13 5.30 -9.54
C ILE A 8 6.12 6.03 -8.66
N ALA A 9 6.43 7.25 -8.20
CA ALA A 9 5.52 8.03 -7.38
C ALA A 9 4.19 8.31 -8.11
N ASP A 10 4.25 8.67 -9.40
CA ASP A 10 3.05 8.88 -10.21
C ASP A 10 2.19 7.60 -10.30
N GLN A 11 2.81 6.43 -10.45
CA GLN A 11 2.06 5.16 -10.46
C GLN A 11 1.40 4.87 -9.10
N LEU A 12 2.10 5.12 -8.00
CA LEU A 12 1.54 4.92 -6.65
C LEU A 12 0.33 5.83 -6.40
N LEU A 13 0.38 7.09 -6.84
CA LEU A 13 -0.73 8.04 -6.71
C LEU A 13 -1.95 7.62 -7.56
N LEU A 14 -1.73 7.05 -8.74
CA LEU A 14 -2.81 6.51 -9.57
C LEU A 14 -3.49 5.33 -8.86
N ILE A 15 -2.72 4.41 -8.27
CA ILE A 15 -3.27 3.27 -7.53
C ILE A 15 -4.10 3.75 -6.32
N GLU A 16 -3.57 4.68 -5.53
CA GLU A 16 -4.29 5.26 -4.39
C GLU A 16 -5.63 5.88 -4.81
N ARG A 17 -5.63 6.67 -5.90
CA ARG A 17 -6.84 7.31 -6.41
C ARG A 17 -7.93 6.29 -6.76
N GLU A 18 -7.57 5.23 -7.49
CA GLU A 18 -8.53 4.19 -7.87
C GLU A 18 -9.05 3.42 -6.64
N LEU A 19 -8.18 3.08 -5.70
CA LEU A 19 -8.59 2.42 -4.44
C LEU A 19 -9.54 3.29 -3.61
N ARG A 20 -9.31 4.61 -3.57
CA ARG A 20 -10.22 5.56 -2.90
C ARG A 20 -11.56 5.63 -3.62
N ALA A 21 -11.57 5.69 -4.95
CA ALA A 21 -12.79 5.71 -5.74
C ALA A 21 -13.64 4.44 -5.56
N LEU A 22 -12.98 3.28 -5.39
CA LEU A 22 -13.63 2.00 -5.11
C LEU A 22 -14.04 1.82 -3.63
N GLY A 23 -13.62 2.73 -2.74
CA GLY A 23 -13.84 2.61 -1.30
C GLY A 23 -13.01 1.52 -0.62
N TRP A 24 -11.94 1.04 -1.26
CA TRP A 24 -11.04 0.01 -0.73
C TRP A 24 -9.82 0.61 -0.02
N TRP A 25 -9.57 1.90 -0.19
CA TRP A 25 -8.48 2.59 0.50
C TRP A 25 -8.78 2.71 2.00
N LYS A 26 -7.99 2.01 2.83
CA LYS A 26 -8.04 2.14 4.29
C LYS A 26 -7.44 3.48 4.72
N GLU A 27 -8.17 4.26 5.51
CA GLU A 27 -7.69 5.55 6.02
C GLU A 27 -6.64 5.38 7.13
N VAL A 28 -6.73 4.28 7.87
CA VAL A 28 -5.83 3.95 8.96
C VAL A 28 -4.81 2.94 8.47
N PRO A 29 -3.50 3.21 8.61
CA PRO A 29 -2.48 2.23 8.29
C PRO A 29 -2.57 1.02 9.23
N PRO A 30 -2.14 -0.17 8.78
CA PRO A 30 -2.02 -1.34 9.65
C PRO A 30 -1.04 -1.08 10.80
N SER A 31 -1.19 -1.83 11.89
CA SER A 31 -0.30 -1.69 13.03
C SER A 31 1.11 -2.22 12.72
N ASP A 32 2.11 -1.80 13.50
CA ASP A 32 3.47 -2.32 13.38
C ASP A 32 3.53 -3.85 13.60
N GLU A 33 2.62 -4.39 14.41
CA GLU A 33 2.48 -5.83 14.65
C GLU A 33 1.99 -6.54 13.38
N ASP A 34 0.98 -5.98 12.70
CA ASP A 34 0.47 -6.56 11.45
C ASP A 34 1.53 -6.56 10.34
N LEU A 35 2.41 -5.57 10.32
CA LEU A 35 3.53 -5.48 9.38
C LEU A 35 4.76 -6.30 9.81
N SER A 36 4.74 -6.92 10.98
CA SER A 36 5.86 -7.69 11.52
C SER A 36 5.88 -9.15 11.04
N SER A 37 4.89 -9.56 10.23
CA SER A 37 4.83 -10.92 9.71
C SER A 37 6.08 -11.28 8.90
N ARG A 38 6.48 -12.54 9.04
CA ARG A 38 7.60 -13.13 8.28
C ARG A 38 7.16 -13.70 6.94
N GLU A 39 5.86 -13.85 6.75
CA GLU A 39 5.27 -14.33 5.49
C GLU A 39 5.27 -13.20 4.45
N PRO A 40 5.48 -13.51 3.16
CA PRO A 40 5.46 -12.50 2.12
C PRO A 40 4.10 -11.81 2.07
N PHE A 41 4.11 -10.48 1.94
CA PHE A 41 2.92 -9.62 1.93
C PHE A 41 2.07 -9.66 3.21
N CYS A 42 2.58 -10.24 4.32
CA CYS A 42 1.87 -10.31 5.59
C CYS A 42 0.48 -10.95 5.47
N VAL A 43 0.35 -12.00 4.64
CA VAL A 43 -0.94 -12.64 4.28
C VAL A 43 -1.69 -13.29 5.46
N ASP A 44 -0.99 -13.49 6.57
CA ASP A 44 -1.50 -14.05 7.82
C ASP A 44 -2.02 -13.00 8.80
N THR A 45 -1.56 -11.74 8.69
CA THR A 45 -1.90 -10.64 9.60
C THR A 45 -2.71 -9.52 8.94
N LEU A 46 -2.57 -9.30 7.63
CA LEU A 46 -3.32 -8.29 6.89
C LEU A 46 -4.60 -8.86 6.27
N ASP A 47 -5.74 -8.23 6.57
CA ASP A 47 -7.00 -8.49 5.88
C ASP A 47 -7.02 -7.88 4.47
N PHE A 48 -7.54 -8.65 3.51
CA PHE A 48 -7.73 -8.28 2.11
C PHE A 48 -8.86 -7.26 1.90
#